data_AF-A0A8T6WNQ2-F1
#
_entry.id   AF-A0A8T6WNQ2-F1
#
_cell.length_a   1.000
_cell.length_b   1.000
_cell.length_c   1.000
_cell.angle_alpha   90.00
_cell.angle_beta   90.00
_cell.angle_gamma   90.00
#
_symmetry.space_group_name_H-M   'P 1'
#
loop_
_entity.id
_entity.type
_entity.pdbx_description
1 polymer ?
#
loop_
_entity_poly.entity_id
_entity_poly.type
_entity_poly.pdbx_seq_one_letter_code
_entity_poly.pdbx_strand_id
1 'polypeptide(L)' 'GSVVVGSGINDIEMGEIVEVGKDRLIGEAIRVGSEEFTAQLYENAIGVKPGEEIIGTGKRLVAELGVGLINNIIDGVGRP' A
#
# COMPACT_ATOMS: atom_id res chain seq x y z
N GLY A 1 5.80 10.18 -9.56
CA GLY A 1 4.43 10.23 -9.00
C GLY A 1 4.26 9.03 -8.09
N SER A 2 3.24 9.00 -7.25
CA SER A 2 3.03 7.93 -6.26
C SER A 2 1.79 7.08 -6.56
N VAL A 3 1.22 7.19 -7.76
CA VAL A 3 0.05 6.40 -8.18
C VAL A 3 0.52 5.30 -9.11
N VAL A 4 0.04 4.08 -8.86
CA VAL A 4 0.26 2.92 -9.72
C VAL A 4 -1.08 2.28 -10.10
N VAL A 5 -1.12 1.63 -11.25
CA VAL A 5 -2.27 0.84 -11.71
C VAL A 5 -1.82 -0.61 -11.80
N GLY A 6 -2.61 -1.50 -11.22
CA GLY A 6 -2.36 -2.93 -11.19
C GLY A 6 -3.55 -3.73 -11.70
N SER A 7 -3.28 -4.96 -12.09
CA SER A 7 -4.28 -5.93 -12.54
C SER A 7 -3.85 -7.35 -12.13
N GLY A 8 -4.76 -8.31 -12.23
CA GLY A 8 -4.46 -9.72 -11.96
C GLY A 8 -4.45 -10.13 -10.48
N ILE A 9 -4.80 -9.23 -9.56
CA ILE A 9 -5.08 -9.57 -8.16
C ILE A 9 -6.59 -9.81 -8.03
N ASN A 10 -6.96 -11.04 -7.71
CA ASN A 10 -8.35 -11.38 -7.41
C ASN A 10 -8.72 -10.87 -6.02
N ASP A 11 -9.97 -10.47 -5.85
CA ASP A 11 -10.57 -10.10 -4.56
C ASP A 11 -9.91 -8.91 -3.83
N ILE A 12 -9.19 -8.03 -4.54
CA ILE A 12 -8.63 -6.81 -3.93
C ILE A 12 -9.75 -5.86 -3.48
N GLU A 13 -9.66 -5.38 -2.25
CA GLU A 13 -10.66 -4.48 -1.68
C GLU A 13 -10.24 -3.00 -1.71
N MET A 14 -11.23 -2.11 -1.74
CA MET A 14 -10.99 -0.69 -1.49
C MET A 14 -10.41 -0.49 -0.08
N GLY A 15 -9.32 0.26 0.02
CA GLY A 15 -8.59 0.50 1.26
C GLY A 15 -7.65 -0.65 1.68
N GLU A 16 -7.51 -1.68 0.84
CA GLU A 16 -6.54 -2.74 1.07
C GLU A 16 -5.11 -2.25 0.85
N ILE A 17 -4.21 -2.65 1.75
CA ILE A 17 -2.78 -2.40 1.63
C ILE A 17 -2.18 -3.32 0.59
N VAL A 18 -1.34 -2.75 -0.28
CA VAL A 18 -0.58 -3.47 -1.30
C VAL A 18 0.92 -3.24 -1.12
N GLU A 19 1.72 -4.25 -1.47
CA GLU A 19 3.17 -4.16 -1.61
C GLU A 19 3.53 -4.16 -3.10
N VAL A 20 4.31 -3.19 -3.56
CA VAL A 20 4.63 -2.99 -4.99
C VAL A 20 6.12 -3.14 -5.25
N GLY A 21 6.42 -3.99 -6.23
CA GLY A 21 7.76 -4.16 -6.76
C GLY A 21 8.74 -4.87 -5.83
N LYS A 22 10.00 -4.93 -6.26
CA LYS A 22 11.06 -5.65 -5.53
C LYS A 22 11.36 -5.04 -4.16
N ASP A 23 11.22 -3.72 -4.06
CA ASP A 23 11.46 -2.96 -2.84
C ASP A 23 10.25 -2.97 -1.89
N ARG A 24 9.15 -3.66 -2.27
CA ARG A 24 7.91 -3.80 -1.48
C ARG A 24 7.39 -2.47 -0.95
N LEU A 25 7.29 -1.49 -1.86
CA LEU A 25 6.74 -0.19 -1.53
C LEU A 25 5.30 -0.34 -1.09
N ILE A 26 4.95 0.29 0.02
CA ILE A 26 3.60 0.19 0.60
C ILE A 26 2.68 1.22 -0.05
N GLY A 27 1.48 0.78 -0.41
CA GLY A 27 0.38 1.66 -0.80
C GLY A 27 -0.98 1.12 -0.42
N GLU A 28 -2.02 1.83 -0.84
CA GLU A 28 -3.42 1.52 -0.55
C GLU A 28 -4.25 1.56 -1.83
N ALA A 29 -5.13 0.57 -2.03
CA ALA A 29 -6.06 0.55 -3.14
C ALA A 29 -7.13 1.65 -2.97
N ILE A 30 -7.10 2.66 -3.84
CA ILE A 30 -7.99 3.83 -3.80
C ILE A 30 -9.07 3.81 -4.89
N ARG A 31 -9.04 2.80 -5.77
CA ARG A 31 -10.08 2.51 -6.75
C ARG A 31 -9.98 1.05 -7.14
N VAL A 32 -11.10 0.33 -7.13
CA VAL A 32 -11.19 -1.05 -7.60
C VAL A 32 -12.22 -1.11 -8.73
N GLY A 33 -11.78 -1.59 -9.89
CA GLY A 33 -12.63 -1.90 -11.04
C GLY A 33 -12.78 -3.41 -11.24
N SER A 34 -13.35 -3.82 -12.37
CA SER A 34 -13.56 -5.23 -12.70
C SER A 34 -12.28 -5.98 -13.10
N GLU A 35 -11.32 -5.28 -13.72
CA GLU A 35 -10.08 -5.88 -14.25
C GLU A 35 -8.80 -5.23 -13.68
N GLU A 36 -8.91 -3.99 -13.22
CA GLU A 36 -7.79 -3.19 -12.73
C GLU A 36 -8.15 -2.47 -11.43
N PHE A 37 -7.13 -2.12 -10.66
CA PHE A 37 -7.22 -1.26 -9.49
C PHE A 37 -6.17 -0.16 -9.55
N THR A 38 -6.42 0.94 -8.84
CA THR A 38 -5.46 2.02 -8.64
C THR A 38 -4.99 1.99 -7.20
N ALA A 39 -3.68 2.00 -6.99
CA ALA A 39 -3.09 2.12 -5.66
C ALA A 39 -2.29 3.41 -5.51
N GLN A 40 -2.43 4.03 -4.34
CA GLN A 40 -1.68 5.19 -3.90
C GLN A 40 -0.55 4.71 -2.99
N LEU A 41 0.69 4.86 -3.42
CA LEU A 41 1.87 4.57 -2.60
C LEU A 41 2.07 5.67 -1.55
N TYR A 42 2.51 5.29 -0.35
CA TYR A 42 2.92 6.23 0.71
C TYR A 42 4.32 6.79 0.47
N GLU A 43 5.10 6.13 -0.38
CA GLU A 43 6.42 6.56 -0.83
C GLU A 43 6.40 6.87 -2.34
N ASN A 44 7.48 7.45 -2.87
CA ASN A 44 7.55 7.76 -4.29
C ASN A 44 7.73 6.47 -5.11
N ALA A 45 7.06 6.35 -6.26
CA ALA A 45 7.20 5.20 -7.16
C ALA A 45 8.52 5.22 -7.96
N ILE A 46 9.60 5.78 -7.40
CA ILE A 46 10.91 5.80 -8.06
C ILE A 46 11.42 4.36 -8.11
N GLY A 47 11.80 3.91 -9.30
CA GLY A 47 12.37 2.58 -9.51
C GLY A 47 11.34 1.52 -9.91
N VAL A 48 10.06 1.73 -9.61
CA VAL A 48 8.97 0.83 -10.04
C VAL A 48 8.79 0.88 -11.55
N LYS A 49 8.73 -0.29 -12.18
CA LYS A 49 8.51 -0.44 -13.63
C LYS A 49 7.27 -1.28 -13.95
N PRO A 50 6.65 -1.09 -15.13
CA PRO A 50 5.58 -1.97 -15.60
C PRO A 50 6.00 -3.44 -15.59
N GLY A 51 5.09 -4.31 -15.15
CA GLY A 51 5.33 -5.76 -15.03
C GLY A 51 5.96 -6.18 -13.70
N GLU A 52 6.26 -5.24 -12.81
CA GLU A 52 6.62 -5.58 -11.43
C GLU A 52 5.41 -6.13 -10.66
N GLU A 53 5.69 -7.04 -9.74
CA GLU A 53 4.69 -7.72 -8.93
C GLU A 53 4.00 -6.72 -7.98
N ILE A 54 2.69 -6.90 -7.81
CA ILE A 54 1.92 -6.23 -6.77
C ILE A 54 1.25 -7.32 -5.93
N ILE A 55 1.40 -7.23 -4.62
CA ILE A 55 0.87 -8.21 -3.67
C ILE A 55 -0.22 -7.53 -2.84
N GLY A 56 -1.45 -8.04 -2.91
CA GLY A 56 -2.53 -7.68 -2.00
C GLY A 56 -2.32 -8.33 -0.64
N THR A 57 -2.37 -7.54 0.43
CA THR A 57 -2.13 -8.06 1.79
C THR A 57 -3.38 -8.60 2.47
N GLY A 58 -4.57 -8.34 1.91
CA GLY A 58 -5.87 -8.61 2.54
C GLY A 58 -6.12 -7.82 3.82
N LYS A 59 -5.28 -6.82 4.13
CA LYS A 59 -5.35 -6.00 5.34
C LYS A 59 -5.59 -4.55 4.98
N ARG A 60 -6.16 -3.79 5.91
CA ARG A 60 -6.29 -2.34 5.81
C ARG A 60 -5.25 -1.65 6.69
N LEU A 61 -4.99 -0.37 6.43
CA LEU A 61 -4.15 0.42 7.31
C LEU A 61 -4.77 0.46 8.72
N VAL A 62 -3.99 0.07 9.71
CA VAL A 62 -4.39 0.12 11.13
C VAL A 62 -3.28 0.78 11.93
N ALA A 63 -3.67 1.46 13.00
CA ALA A 63 -2.74 1.96 13.99
C ALA A 63 -2.80 1.06 15.24
N GLU A 64 -1.65 0.71 15.79
CA GLU A 64 -1.59 0.08 17.10
C GLU A 64 -1.91 1.13 18.17
N LEU A 65 -2.81 0.79 19.10
CA LEU A 65 -3.23 1.65 20.20
C LEU A 65 -2.89 0.96 21.53
N GLY A 66 -1.93 1.51 22.27
CA GLY A 66 -1.45 0.88 23.49
C GLY A 66 -0.50 1.73 24.33
N VAL A 67 -0.13 1.17 25.48
CA VAL A 67 0.90 1.72 26.35
C VAL A 67 2.23 1.68 25.61
N GLY A 68 2.98 2.78 25.64
CA GLY A 68 4.22 2.92 24.86
C GLY A 68 4.07 3.74 23.58
N LEU A 69 2.90 4.31 23.27
CA LEU A 69 2.78 5.30 22.18
C LEU A 69 3.20 6.71 22.59
N ILE A 70 2.93 7.07 23.85
CA ILE A 70 3.26 8.40 24.38
C ILE A 70 4.78 8.55 24.47
N ASN A 71 5.29 9.70 24.01
CA ASN A 71 6.72 10.05 23.91
C ASN A 71 7.50 9.36 22.78
N ASN A 72 6.83 8.74 21.81
CA ASN A 72 7.47 8.28 20.57
C ASN A 72 7.16 9.23 19.40
N ILE A 73 8.14 9.37 18.51
CA ILE A 73 7.94 9.97 17.18
C ILE A 73 7.64 8.79 16.25
N ILE A 74 6.62 8.94 15.41
CA ILE A 74 6.17 7.91 14.49
C ILE A 74 5.93 8.59 13.13
N ASP A 75 6.27 7.92 12.04
CA ASP A 75 6.00 8.40 10.69
C ASP A 75 4.51 8.29 10.29
N GLY A 76 4.18 8.69 9.06
CA GLY A 76 2.80 8.69 8.55
C GLY A 76 2.16 7.31 8.38
N VAL A 77 2.93 6.22 8.54
CA VAL A 77 2.47 4.83 8.37
C VAL A 77 2.69 3.96 9.61
N GLY A 78 3.07 4.56 10.75
CA GLY A 78 3.16 3.85 12.01
C GLY A 78 4.53 3.27 12.37
N ARG A 79 5.60 3.62 11.65
CA ARG A 79 6.98 3.20 11.99
C ARG A 79 7.62 4.21 12.97
N PRO A 80 8.35 3.77 14.01
CA PRO A 80 9.04 4.68 14.94
C PRO A 80 10.15 5.51 14.27
#